data_AF-T1AIT0-F1
#
_entry.id   AF-T1AIT0-F1
#
_cell.length_a   1.000
_cell.length_b   1.000
_cell.length_c   1.000
_cell.angle_alpha   90.00
_cell.angle_beta   90.00
_cell.angle_gamma   90.00
#
_symmetry.space_group_name_H-M   'P 1'
#
loop_
_entity.id
_entity.type
_entity.pdbx_description
1 polymer ?
#
loop_
_entity_poly.entity_id
_entity_poly.type
_entity_poly.pdbx_seq_one_letter_code
_entity_poly.pdbx_strand_id
1 'polypeptide(L)'
;KELVELFVKQWGAGSYAIQNMSYSKEANYLQLDVSKAKKELNWSPRYDFETSVKKTVEWYKSYYNNPRDIDTMTTNQLEEYSLGANYEG
;
A
#
# COMPACT_ATOMS: atom_id res chain seq x y z
N LYS A 1 5.07 13.66 -0.83
CA LYS A 1 3.97 14.43 -1.45
C LYS A 1 3.07 13.52 -2.28
N GLU A 2 3.64 12.80 -3.25
CA GLU A 2 2.94 11.83 -4.11
C GLU A 2 2.03 10.83 -3.38
N LEU A 3 2.51 10.21 -2.29
CA LEU A 3 1.69 9.30 -1.47
C LEU A 3 0.39 9.96 -0.97
N VAL A 4 0.48 11.18 -0.43
CA VAL A 4 -0.68 11.87 0.16
C VAL A 4 -1.66 12.28 -0.94
N GLU A 5 -1.16 12.73 -2.09
CA GLU A 5 -1.99 13.08 -3.25
C GLU A 5 -2.75 11.87 -3.78
N LEU A 6 -2.05 10.75 -3.95
CA LEU A 6 -2.68 9.51 -4.41
C LEU A 6 -3.68 8.99 -3.37
N PHE A 7 -3.34 9.04 -2.09
CA PHE A 7 -4.24 8.63 -1.03
C PHE A 7 -5.52 9.48 -1.01
N VAL A 8 -5.42 10.81 -1.07
CA VAL A 8 -6.58 11.71 -1.13
C VAL A 8 -7.41 11.46 -2.39
N LYS A 9 -6.77 11.23 -3.55
CA LYS A 9 -7.46 10.88 -4.80
C LYS A 9 -8.26 9.59 -4.66
N GLN A 10 -7.69 8.53 -4.07
CA GLN A 10 -8.36 7.26 -3.84
C GLN A 10 -9.43 7.37 -2.73
N TRP A 11 -9.20 8.23 -1.74
CA TRP A 11 -10.17 8.51 -0.69
C TRP A 11 -11.40 9.24 -1.25
N GLY A 12 -11.21 10.12 -2.22
CA GLY A 12 -12.26 10.88 -2.91
C GLY A 12 -12.60 12.22 -2.23
N ALA A 13 -12.03 12.49 -1.06
CA ALA A 13 -12.18 13.74 -0.33
C ALA A 13 -11.02 13.94 0.66
N GLY A 14 -10.82 15.17 1.11
CA GLY A 14 -9.79 15.54 2.07
C GLY A 14 -8.83 16.59 1.54
N SER A 15 -8.11 17.24 2.44
CA SER A 15 -7.07 18.21 2.11
C SER A 15 -5.86 17.97 3.00
N TYR A 16 -4.69 18.35 2.50
CA TYR A 16 -3.45 18.27 3.26
C TYR A 16 -2.67 19.56 3.07
N ALA A 17 -1.93 19.95 4.10
CA ALA A 17 -1.03 21.09 4.07
C ALA A 17 0.38 20.60 4.39
N ILE A 18 1.36 21.03 3.62
CA ILE A 18 2.77 20.74 3.90
C ILE A 18 3.27 21.84 4.84
N GLN A 19 3.62 21.46 6.06
CA GLN A 19 4.30 22.37 6.98
C GLN A 19 5.81 22.25 6.76
N ASN A 20 6.42 23.33 6.26
CA ASN A 20 7.88 23.41 6.09
C ASN A 20 8.54 23.68 7.44
N MET A 21 8.69 22.64 8.25
CA MET A 21 9.60 22.67 9.39
C MET A 21 10.99 22.21 8.91
N SER A 22 12.02 23.00 9.22
CA SER A 22 13.41 22.66 8.93
C SER A 22 13.83 21.50 9.83
N TYR A 23 13.55 20.27 9.40
CA TYR A 23 14.15 19.08 9.97
C TYR A 23 15.49 18.83 9.26
N SER A 24 16.55 18.59 10.03
CA SER A 24 17.77 18.00 9.49
C SER A 24 17.38 16.73 8.72
N LYS A 25 17.84 16.58 7.48
CA LYS A 25 17.56 15.39 6.65
C LYS A 25 17.99 14.14 7.40
N GLU A 26 17.07 13.52 8.14
CA GLU A 26 17.25 12.18 8.68
C GLU A 26 17.61 11.28 7.50
N ALA A 27 18.56 10.37 7.76
CA ALA A 27 19.33 9.57 6.81
C ALA A 27 18.73 9.48 5.39
N ASN A 28 19.53 9.80 4.37
CA ASN A 28 19.19 9.67 2.96
C ASN A 28 18.58 8.28 2.67
N TYR A 29 17.26 8.18 2.73
CA TYR A 29 16.41 7.04 2.36
C TYR A 29 17.04 5.65 2.59
N LEU A 30 16.80 5.07 3.76
CA LEU A 30 17.19 3.68 4.05
C LEU A 30 16.29 2.70 3.25
N GLN A 31 16.89 1.91 2.37
CA GLN A 31 16.22 0.87 1.61
C GLN A 31 16.98 -0.45 1.69
N LEU A 32 16.24 -1.56 1.67
CA LEU A 32 16.81 -2.91 1.64
C LEU A 32 17.04 -3.36 0.19
N ASP A 33 18.19 -4.00 -0.07
CA ASP A 33 18.39 -4.72 -1.33
C ASP A 33 17.71 -6.09 -1.27
N VAL A 34 16.67 -6.24 -2.09
CA VAL A 34 15.87 -7.48 -2.20
C VAL A 34 16.34 -8.41 -3.32
N SER A 35 17.46 -8.12 -3.98
CA SER A 35 17.98 -8.89 -5.12
C SER A 35 18.24 -10.36 -4.79
N LYS A 36 18.65 -10.65 -3.55
CA LYS A 36 18.84 -12.04 -3.09
C LYS A 36 17.53 -12.83 -3.07
N ALA A 37 16.44 -12.26 -2.56
CA ALA A 37 15.14 -12.91 -2.53
C ALA A 37 14.61 -13.11 -3.96
N LYS A 38 14.78 -12.11 -4.84
CA LYS A 38 14.46 -12.23 -6.27
C LYS A 38 15.20 -13.39 -6.93
N LYS A 39 16.52 -13.46 -6.73
CA LYS A 39 17.39 -14.46 -7.38
C LYS A 39 17.16 -15.88 -6.85
N GLU A 40 17.05 -16.04 -5.53
CA GLU A 40 17.08 -17.35 -4.89
C GLU A 40 15.67 -17.94 -4.64
N LEU A 41 14.64 -17.09 -4.54
CA LEU A 41 13.26 -17.51 -4.23
C LEU A 41 12.27 -17.20 -5.34
N ASN A 42 12.73 -16.64 -6.47
CA ASN A 42 11.87 -16.04 -7.50
C ASN A 42 10.83 -15.06 -6.91
N TRP A 43 11.21 -14.38 -5.82
CA TRP A 43 10.29 -13.53 -5.07
C TRP A 43 10.21 -12.14 -5.70
N SER A 44 9.00 -11.64 -5.92
CA SER A 44 8.75 -10.27 -6.38
C SER A 44 7.60 -9.63 -5.61
N PRO A 45 7.62 -8.29 -5.38
CA PRO A 45 6.46 -7.60 -4.85
C PRO A 45 5.31 -7.67 -5.86
N ARG A 46 4.14 -8.09 -5.39
CA ARG A 46 2.96 -8.29 -6.25
C ARG A 46 2.18 -7.01 -6.53
N TYR A 47 2.04 -6.17 -5.53
CA TYR A 47 1.38 -4.89 -5.69
C TYR A 47 2.42 -3.83 -5.97
N ASP A 48 2.16 -3.04 -7.00
CA ASP A 48 2.83 -1.78 -7.19
C ASP A 48 2.40 -0.77 -6.12
N PHE A 49 3.04 0.40 -6.15
CA PHE A 49 2.75 1.48 -5.22
C PHE A 49 1.28 1.92 -5.26
N GLU A 50 0.70 2.08 -6.47
CA GLU A 50 -0.66 2.58 -6.60
C GLU A 50 -1.70 1.59 -6.08
N THR A 51 -1.54 0.31 -6.41
CA THR A 51 -2.41 -0.77 -5.95
C THR A 51 -2.33 -0.89 -4.43
N SER A 52 -1.12 -0.80 -3.86
CA SER A 52 -0.92 -0.85 -2.41
C SER A 52 -1.66 0.29 -1.70
N VAL A 53 -1.59 1.51 -2.22
CA VAL A 53 -2.31 2.66 -1.66
C VAL A 53 -3.83 2.48 -1.80
N LYS A 54 -4.31 2.03 -2.96
CA LYS A 54 -5.74 1.75 -3.19
C LYS A 54 -6.28 0.71 -2.21
N LYS A 55 -5.61 -0.44 -2.06
CA LYS A 55 -6.02 -1.51 -1.12
C LYS A 55 -6.06 -1.03 0.33
N THR A 56 -5.08 -0.20 0.71
CA THR A 56 -5.04 0.44 2.03
C THR A 56 -6.26 1.33 2.24
N VAL A 57 -6.57 2.21 1.27
CA VAL A 57 -7.74 3.11 1.34
C VAL A 57 -9.05 2.33 1.42
N GLU A 58 -9.21 1.29 0.61
CA GLU A 58 -10.40 0.43 0.60
C GLU A 58 -10.63 -0.23 1.97
N TRP A 59 -9.57 -0.77 2.58
CA TRP A 59 -9.65 -1.40 3.89
C TRP A 59 -10.11 -0.41 4.97
N TYR A 60 -9.50 0.78 5.02
CA TYR A 60 -9.88 1.81 5.99
C TYR A 60 -11.32 2.31 5.75
N LYS A 61 -11.74 2.49 4.50
CA LYS A 61 -13.14 2.84 4.19
C LYS A 61 -14.11 1.77 4.70
N SER A 62 -13.80 0.49 4.49
CA SER A 62 -14.60 -0.63 5.01
C SER A 62 -14.69 -0.58 6.54
N TYR A 63 -13.55 -0.42 7.22
CA TYR A 63 -13.51 -0.32 8.67
C TYR A 63 -14.37 0.83 9.21
N TYR A 64 -14.23 2.05 8.68
CA TYR A 64 -14.99 3.20 9.17
C TYR A 64 -16.49 3.15 8.83
N ASN A 65 -16.87 2.51 7.72
CA ASN A 65 -18.27 2.41 7.30
C ASN A 65 -19.01 1.25 8.00
N ASN A 66 -18.36 0.08 8.12
CA ASN A 66 -18.91 -1.07 8.81
C ASN A 66 -17.79 -1.94 9.42
N PRO A 67 -17.38 -1.65 10.68
CA PRO A 67 -16.31 -2.39 11.35
C PRO A 67 -16.56 -3.91 11.45
N ARG A 68 -17.82 -4.36 11.37
CA ARG A 68 -18.18 -5.79 11.50
C ARG A 68 -17.78 -6.62 10.28
N ASP A 69 -17.56 -5.98 9.13
CA ASP A 69 -17.20 -6.66 7.90
C ASP A 69 -15.68 -6.76 7.72
N ILE A 70 -14.90 -6.30 8.70
CA ILE A 70 -13.44 -6.15 8.53
C ILE A 70 -12.72 -7.50 8.41
N ASP A 71 -13.22 -8.53 9.07
CA ASP A 71 -12.69 -9.89 8.94
C ASP A 71 -12.87 -10.41 7.51
N THR A 72 -14.06 -10.24 6.94
CA THR A 72 -14.38 -10.60 5.56
C THR A 72 -13.54 -9.77 4.57
N MET A 73 -13.44 -8.46 4.77
CA MET A 73 -12.65 -7.56 3.92
C MET A 73 -11.16 -7.96 3.92
N THR A 74 -10.61 -8.24 5.10
CA THR A 74 -9.21 -8.68 5.24
C THR A 74 -8.99 -10.02 4.55
N THR A 75 -9.90 -10.99 4.77
CA THR A 75 -9.81 -12.31 4.15
C THR A 75 -9.86 -12.22 2.63
N ASN A 76 -10.79 -11.42 2.08
CA ASN A 76 -10.88 -11.19 0.63
C ASN A 76 -9.62 -10.57 0.04
N GLN A 77 -9.01 -9.59 0.73
CA GLN A 77 -7.75 -9.00 0.27
C GLN A 77 -6.58 -9.98 0.33
N LEU A 78 -6.54 -10.88 1.32
CA LEU A 78 -5.53 -11.95 1.38
C LEU A 78 -5.71 -12.97 0.26
N GLU A 79 -6.95 -13.37 -0.04
CA GLU A 79 -7.26 -14.25 -1.16
C GLU A 79 -6.88 -13.61 -2.50
N GLU A 80 -7.27 -12.35 -2.72
CA GLU A 80 -6.90 -11.59 -3.93
C GLU A 80 -5.39 -11.48 -4.07
N TYR A 81 -4.69 -11.12 -2.97
CA TYR A 81 -3.24 -11.08 -2.97
C TYR A 81 -2.68 -12.44 -3.32
N SER A 82 -3.21 -13.55 -2.82
CA SER A 82 -2.69 -14.90 -3.07
C SER A 82 -2.99 -15.41 -4.48
N LEU A 83 -4.19 -15.17 -5.01
CA LEU A 83 -4.65 -15.63 -6.32
C LEU A 83 -3.95 -14.94 -7.50
N GLY A 84 -3.54 -13.68 -7.32
CA GLY A 84 -2.66 -13.01 -8.28
C GLY A 84 -1.28 -13.68 -8.46
N ALA A 85 -1.02 -14.85 -7.84
CA ALA A 85 0.21 -15.64 -7.99
C ALA A 85 0.18 -16.53 -9.21
N ASN A 86 -1.03 -16.83 -9.68
CA ASN A 86 -1.27 -17.92 -10.61
C ASN A 86 -1.50 -17.38 -12.04
N TYR A 87 -0.80 -16.32 -12.45
CA TYR A 87 -0.76 -15.85 -13.83
C TYR A 87 0.58 -15.18 -14.14
N GLU A 88 1.62 -15.98 -14.33
CA GLU A 88 2.66 -15.68 -15.30
C GLU A 88 2.81 -16.90 -16.20
N GLY A 89 2.24 -16.80 -17.40
CA GLY A 89 2.59 -17.62 -18.56
C GLY A 89 3.50 -16.83 -19.47
#